data_AF-A0A2A2XXS2-F1
#
_entry.id   AF-A0A2A2XXS2-F1
#
_cell.length_a   1.000
_cell.length_b   1.000
_cell.length_c   1.000
_cell.angle_alpha   90.00
_cell.angle_beta   90.00
_cell.angle_gamma   90.00
#
_symmetry.space_group_name_H-M   'P 1'
#
loop_
_entity.id
_entity.type
_entity.pdbx_description
1 polymer ?
#
loop_
_entity_poly.entity_id
_entity_poly.type
_entity_poly.pdbx_seq_one_letter_code
_entity_poly.pdbx_strand_id
1 'polypeptide(L)' 'MAAGTMQRVWIEWSRRGFRKNDPGACHFVEEPMRFTLLLRQAVAENRISQGKAAMLAGKPLQEFQNTLVILP' A
#
# COMPACT_ATOMS: atom_id res chain seq x y z
N MET A 1 49.84 4.19 -13.27
CA MET A 1 49.28 5.55 -13.41
C MET A 1 47.84 5.55 -12.88
N ALA A 2 47.60 6.32 -11.81
CA ALA A 2 46.34 6.91 -11.34
C ALA A 2 44.97 6.19 -11.50
N ALA A 3 44.86 4.89 -11.21
CA ALA A 3 43.55 4.24 -10.96
C ALA A 3 43.04 4.47 -9.51
N GLY A 4 43.47 5.54 -8.83
CA GLY A 4 43.40 5.61 -7.35
C GLY A 4 42.38 6.56 -6.74
N THR A 5 42.05 7.67 -7.41
CA THR A 5 41.26 8.75 -6.80
C THR A 5 39.84 8.81 -7.35
N MET A 6 39.67 8.83 -8.67
CA MET A 6 38.34 8.82 -9.32
C MET A 6 37.50 7.61 -8.92
N GLN A 7 38.13 6.44 -8.82
CA GLN A 7 37.44 5.20 -8.44
C GLN A 7 36.98 5.22 -6.98
N ARG A 8 37.79 5.80 -6.08
CA ARG A 8 37.41 5.99 -4.66
C ARG A 8 36.28 7.00 -4.49
N VAL A 9 36.33 8.11 -5.22
CA VAL A 9 35.25 9.11 -5.24
C VAL A 9 33.96 8.50 -5.76
N TRP A 10 34.02 7.70 -6.83
CA TRP A 10 32.86 7.01 -7.39
C TRP A 10 32.23 6.00 -6.42
N ILE A 11 33.06 5.24 -5.68
CA ILE A 11 32.60 4.30 -4.64
C ILE A 11 31.92 5.05 -3.49
N GLU A 12 32.54 6.11 -2.97
CA GLU A 12 31.95 6.92 -1.89
C GLU A 12 30.66 7.62 -2.31
N TRP A 13 30.62 8.16 -3.53
CA TRP A 13 29.43 8.81 -4.09
C TRP A 13 28.26 7.84 -4.26
N SER A 14 28.53 6.61 -4.73
CA SER A 14 27.54 5.53 -4.80
C SER A 14 27.07 5.04 -3.43
N ARG A 15 27.98 4.91 -2.46
CA ARG A 15 27.69 4.42 -1.10
C ARG A 15 26.79 5.38 -0.31
N ARG A 16 26.92 6.68 -0.53
CA ARG A 16 26.11 7.71 0.13
C ARG A 16 24.72 7.89 -0.47
N GLY A 17 24.34 7.07 -1.46
CA GLY A 17 22.99 7.07 -2.02
C GLY A 17 22.67 8.28 -2.90
N PHE A 18 23.66 9.02 -3.40
CA PHE A 18 23.44 10.17 -4.29
C PHE A 18 23.00 9.80 -5.72
N ARG A 19 22.60 8.55 -5.95
CA ARG A 19 22.06 8.11 -7.23
C ARG A 19 20.71 8.79 -7.43
N LYS A 20 20.64 9.72 -8.39
CA LYS A 20 19.39 10.38 -8.79
C LYS A 20 18.34 9.39 -9.31
N ASN A 21 18.79 8.25 -9.84
CA ASN A 21 17.95 7.09 -10.11
C ASN A 21 18.03 6.14 -8.91
N ASP A 22 17.34 6.48 -7.84
CA ASP A 22 17.05 5.51 -6.79
C ASP A 22 16.18 4.40 -7.43
N PRO A 23 16.51 3.11 -7.32
CA PRO A 23 15.64 2.04 -7.83
C PRO A 23 14.28 2.00 -7.11
N GLY A 24 14.11 2.79 -6.06
CA GLY A 24 12.86 2.97 -5.35
C GLY A 24 11.91 3.92 -6.09
N ALA A 25 11.32 3.46 -7.21
CA ALA A 25 9.95 3.86 -7.44
C ALA A 25 9.18 3.39 -6.20
N CYS A 26 8.65 4.32 -5.40
CA CYS A 26 7.83 3.95 -4.26
C CYS A 26 6.75 3.01 -4.80
N HIS A 27 6.81 1.74 -4.41
CA HIS A 27 5.83 0.75 -4.81
C HIS A 27 4.48 1.31 -4.38
N PHE A 28 3.64 1.67 -5.37
CA PHE A 28 2.23 2.04 -5.31
C PHE A 28 1.72 2.55 -3.95
N VAL A 29 1.13 3.75 -3.93
CA VAL A 29 0.49 4.27 -2.71
C VAL A 29 -0.49 3.23 -2.15
N GLU A 30 -0.16 2.64 -1.00
CA GLU A 30 -1.02 1.66 -0.35
C GLU A 30 -2.31 2.35 0.09
N GLU A 31 -3.46 1.75 -0.27
CA GLU A 31 -4.72 2.26 0.22
C GLU A 31 -4.90 1.95 1.72
N PRO A 32 -5.45 2.88 2.52
CA PRO A 32 -5.69 2.66 3.93
C PRO A 32 -6.76 1.56 4.15
N MET A 33 -6.31 0.33 4.41
CA MET A 33 -7.17 -0.86 4.55
C MET A 33 -7.80 -1.01 5.95
N ARG A 34 -7.35 -0.25 6.95
CA ARG A 34 -7.77 -0.48 8.35
C ARG A 34 -9.28 -0.33 8.54
N PHE A 35 -9.86 0.70 7.94
CA PHE A 35 -11.30 0.94 8.06
C PHE A 35 -12.13 -0.11 7.31
N THR A 36 -11.69 -0.53 6.12
CA THR A 36 -12.38 -1.55 5.33
C THR A 36 -12.36 -2.91 6.02
N LEU A 37 -11.24 -3.28 6.65
CA LEU A 37 -11.14 -4.50 7.46
C LEU A 37 -12.09 -4.48 8.66
N LEU A 38 -12.18 -3.36 9.39
CA LEU A 38 -13.09 -3.22 10.53
C LEU A 38 -14.56 -3.35 10.11
N LEU A 39 -14.94 -2.76 8.96
CA LEU A 39 -16.30 -2.91 8.42
C LEU A 39 -16.61 -4.36 8.08
N ARG A 40 -15.69 -5.05 7.40
CA ARG A 40 -15.86 -6.48 7.05
C ARG A 40 -16.00 -7.34 8.30
N GLN A 41 -15.14 -7.13 9.30
CA GLN A 41 -15.21 -7.84 10.57
C GLN A 41 -16.55 -7.58 11.28
N ALA A 42 -17.00 -6.33 11.35
CA ALA A 42 -18.27 -5.99 12.00
C ALA A 42 -19.48 -6.62 11.28
N VAL A 43 -19.43 -6.76 9.96
CA VAL A 43 -20.45 -7.48 9.18
C VAL A 43 -20.40 -8.98 9.45
N ALA A 44 -19.20 -9.58 9.45
CA ALA A 44 -19.02 -11.01 9.72
C ALA A 44 -19.47 -11.40 11.14
N GLU A 45 -19.25 -10.53 12.11
CA GLU A 45 -19.71 -10.69 13.50
C GLU A 45 -21.17 -10.27 13.71
N ASN A 46 -21.91 -9.94 12.64
CA ASN A 46 -23.30 -9.47 12.69
C ASN A 46 -23.53 -8.25 13.60
N ARG A 47 -22.50 -7.43 13.87
CA ARG A 47 -22.61 -6.19 14.67
C ARG A 47 -23.27 -5.06 13.89
N ILE A 48 -23.15 -5.08 12.57
CA ILE A 48 -23.79 -4.12 11.65
C ILE A 48 -24.39 -4.84 10.44
N SER A 49 -25.44 -4.27 9.86
CA SER A 49 -26.00 -4.79 8.59
C SER A 49 -25.10 -4.46 7.40
N GLN A 50 -25.19 -5.26 6.33
CA GLN A 50 -24.47 -5.00 5.07
C GLN A 50 -24.81 -3.63 4.48
N GLY A 51 -26.08 -3.20 4.55
CA GLY A 51 -26.52 -1.87 4.11
C GLY A 51 -25.84 -0.74 4.89
N LYS A 52 -25.70 -0.92 6.22
CA LYS A 52 -25.00 0.06 7.06
C LYS A 52 -23.50 0.10 6.76
N ALA A 53 -22.88 -1.06 6.52
CA ALA A 53 -21.49 -1.14 6.14
C ALA A 53 -21.22 -0.50 4.77
N ALA A 54 -22.10 -0.70 3.79
CA ALA A 54 -22.02 -0.07 2.48
C ALA A 54 -22.15 1.46 2.57
N MET A 55 -23.10 1.95 3.37
CA MET A 55 -23.25 3.39 3.66
C MET A 55 -21.99 3.99 4.29
N LEU A 56 -21.40 3.31 5.28
CA LEU A 56 -20.16 3.75 5.94
C LEU A 56 -18.95 3.71 5.01
N ALA A 57 -18.93 2.78 4.06
CA ALA A 57 -17.91 2.70 3.01
C ALA A 57 -18.12 3.73 1.89
N GLY A 58 -19.24 4.44 1.86
CA GLY A 58 -19.60 5.37 0.78
C GLY A 58 -19.85 4.67 -0.56
N LYS A 59 -20.22 3.38 -0.55
CA LYS A 59 -20.40 2.55 -1.75
C LYS A 59 -21.85 2.05 -1.86
N PRO A 60 -22.36 1.81 -3.07
CA PRO A 60 -23.57 1.03 -3.28
C PRO A 60 -23.49 -0.34 -2.60
N LEU A 61 -24.62 -0.84 -2.11
CA LEU A 61 -24.68 -2.14 -1.43
C LEU A 61 -24.10 -3.28 -2.28
N GLN A 62 -24.43 -3.29 -3.57
CA GLN A 62 -23.97 -4.32 -4.51
C GLN A 62 -22.44 -4.32 -4.68
N GLU A 63 -21.84 -3.14 -4.74
CA GLU A 63 -20.37 -3.01 -4.79
C GLU A 63 -19.72 -3.50 -3.50
N PHE A 64 -20.32 -3.19 -2.34
CA PHE A 64 -19.80 -3.68 -1.06
C PHE A 64 -19.91 -5.20 -0.95
N GLN A 65 -21.01 -5.80 -1.40
CA GLN A 65 -21.19 -7.26 -1.43
C GLN A 65 -20.13 -7.97 -2.27
N ASN A 66 -19.76 -7.42 -3.42
CA ASN A 66 -18.67 -7.97 -4.26
C ASN A 66 -17.33 -8.03 -3.50
N THR A 67 -17.09 -7.10 -2.56
CA THR A 67 -15.87 -7.10 -1.75
C THR A 67 -15.87 -8.15 -0.64
N LEU A 68 -17.02 -8.70 -0.27
CA LEU A 68 -17.16 -9.76 0.74
C LEU A 68 -16.95 -11.15 0.14
N VAL A 69 -17.33 -11.35 -1.13
CA VAL A 69 -17.27 -12.64 -1.85
C VAL A 69 -15.83 -13.14 -2.09
N ILE A 70 -14.82 -12.29 -1.91
CA ILE A 70 -13.41 -12.64 -2.11
C ILE A 70 -12.84 -13.53 -0.99
N LEU A 71 -13.61 -13.79 0.08
CA LEU A 71 -13.23 -14.77 1.11
C LEU A 71 -13.77 -16.16 0.71
N PRO A 72 -12.91 -17.17 0.46
CA PRO A 72 -13.34 -18.55 0.25
C PRO A 72 -14.01 -19.15 1.49
#